data_AF-A0A822EFU0-F1
#
_entry.id   AF-A0A822EFU0-F1
#
_cell.length_a   1.000
_cell.length_b   1.000
_cell.length_c   1.000
_cell.angle_alpha   90.00
_cell.angle_beta   90.00
_cell.angle_gamma   90.00
#
_symmetry.space_group_name_H-M   'P 1'
#
loop_
_entity.id
_entity.type
_entity.pdbx_description
1 polymer ?
#
loop_
_entity_poly.entity_id
_entity_poly.type
_entity_poly.pdbx_seq_one_letter_code
_entity_poly.pdbx_strand_id
1 'polypeptide(L)' 'MNELNSTLTLIDIYDIQISNSERRNSSIAIQDSYIVYLIECRPRTSISSNKDIQSSSVFRRYSDFETLRNYLVAKYS' A
#
# COMPACT_ATOMS: atom_id res chain seq x y z
N MET A 1 18.58 7.42 -31.99
CA MET A 1 17.47 7.75 -31.09
C MET A 1 17.58 6.78 -29.92
N ASN A 2 18.34 7.16 -28.88
CA ASN A 2 18.53 6.34 -27.68
C ASN A 2 17.79 7.04 -26.55
N GLU A 3 16.55 6.66 -26.31
CA GLU A 3 15.82 7.10 -25.12
C GLU A 3 15.07 5.92 -24.49
N LEU A 4 15.40 5.69 -23.22
CA LEU A 4 14.67 4.93 -22.20
C LEU A 4 14.56 3.40 -22.33
N ASN A 5 15.65 2.71 -21.94
CA ASN A 5 15.53 1.44 -21.21
C ASN A 5 15.47 1.71 -19.69
N SER A 6 14.63 2.65 -19.26
CA SER A 6 14.40 2.87 -17.82
C SER A 6 13.56 1.71 -17.31
N THR A 7 14.15 0.82 -16.53
CA THR A 7 13.42 -0.29 -15.90
C THR A 7 12.40 0.31 -14.94
N LEU A 8 11.11 0.23 -15.29
CA LEU A 8 10.04 0.75 -14.45
C LEU A 8 10.07 0.04 -13.09
N THR A 9 9.97 0.81 -12.01
CA THR A 9 9.85 0.28 -10.66
C THR A 9 8.37 0.17 -10.25
N LEU A 10 8.08 -0.56 -9.17
CA LEU A 10 6.71 -0.70 -8.67
C LEU A 10 6.04 0.65 -8.33
N ILE A 11 6.82 1.64 -7.86
CA ILE A 11 6.28 2.96 -7.53
C ILE A 11 5.96 3.79 -8.78
N ASP A 12 6.57 3.47 -9.91
CA ASP A 12 6.29 4.15 -11.18
C ASP A 12 4.96 3.69 -11.78
N ILE A 13 4.53 2.45 -11.48
CA ILE A 13 3.37 1.81 -12.11
C ILE A 13 2.13 1.74 -11.23
N TYR A 14 2.21 2.08 -9.94
CA TYR A 14 1.08 2.08 -9.01
C TYR A 14 0.81 3.46 -8.41
N ASP A 15 -0.46 3.82 -8.34
CA ASP A 15 -0.95 4.87 -7.46
C ASP A 15 -1.41 4.25 -6.14
N ILE A 16 -0.88 4.79 -5.04
CA ILE A 16 -1.23 4.36 -3.68
C ILE A 16 -2.01 5.49 -3.02
N GLN A 17 -3.21 5.18 -2.54
CA GLN A 17 -4.06 6.12 -1.83
C GLN A 17 -4.38 5.57 -0.44
N ILE A 18 -4.42 6.48 0.54
CA ILE A 18 -4.81 6.17 1.91
C ILE A 18 -6.09 6.95 2.20
N SER A 19 -7.19 6.23 2.42
CA SER A 19 -8.49 6.83 2.72
C SER A 19 -8.64 7.16 4.19
N ASN A 20 -9.70 7.90 4.53
CA ASN A 20 -10.01 8.31 5.90
C ASN A 20 -10.04 7.15 6.88
N SER A 21 -9.69 7.46 8.13
CA SER A 21 -9.62 6.50 9.21
C SER A 21 -11.00 5.96 9.59
N GLU A 22 -11.12 4.65 9.70
CA GLU A 22 -12.31 3.95 10.18
C GLU A 22 -12.05 3.40 11.60
N ARG A 23 -13.02 3.52 12.51
CA ARG A 23 -12.97 2.87 13.82
C ARG A 23 -13.59 1.47 13.70
N ARG A 24 -12.82 0.45 14.07
CA ARG A 24 -13.26 -0.96 14.08
C ARG A 24 -13.16 -1.56 15.47
N ASN A 25 -13.99 -2.56 15.74
CA ASN A 25 -13.94 -3.32 16.99
C ASN A 25 -13.13 -4.60 16.80
N SER A 26 -12.39 -5.00 17.83
CA SER A 26 -11.71 -6.29 17.86
C SER A 26 -12.73 -7.42 17.88
N SER A 27 -12.51 -8.46 17.08
CA SER A 27 -13.31 -9.69 17.13
C SER A 27 -13.15 -10.44 18.45
N ILE A 28 -12.11 -10.12 19.23
CA ILE A 28 -11.75 -10.79 20.48
C ILE A 28 -12.36 -10.08 21.70
N ALA A 29 -12.59 -8.77 21.64
CA ALA A 29 -13.15 -7.99 22.73
C ALA A 29 -13.96 -6.81 22.19
N ILE A 30 -15.26 -6.80 22.48
CA ILE A 30 -16.22 -5.76 22.01
C ILE A 30 -15.85 -4.36 22.52
N GLN A 31 -15.06 -4.26 23.61
CA GLN A 31 -14.60 -2.99 24.19
C GLN A 31 -13.30 -2.45 23.57
N ASP A 32 -12.55 -3.24 22.83
CA ASP A 32 -11.30 -2.81 22.20
C ASP A 32 -11.57 -2.33 20.78
N SER A 33 -11.75 -1.01 20.65
CA SER A 33 -11.80 -0.35 19.35
C SER A 33 -10.41 0.11 18.91
N TYR A 34 -10.10 -0.07 17.63
CA TYR A 34 -8.86 0.39 17.00
C TYR A 34 -9.16 1.18 15.73
N ILE A 35 -8.20 2.02 15.34
CA ILE A 35 -8.29 2.84 14.14
C ILE A 35 -7.54 2.12 13.01
N VAL A 36 -8.20 1.99 11.86
CA VAL A 36 -7.59 1.50 10.62
C VAL A 36 -7.69 2.53 9.51
N TYR A 37 -6.80 2.37 8.55
CA TYR A 37 -6.79 3.11 7.30
C TYR A 37 -6.96 2.11 6.16
N LEU A 38 -7.80 2.45 5.18
CA LEU A 38 -7.86 1.70 3.93
C LEU A 38 -6.72 2.18 3.03
N ILE A 39 -5.85 1.25 2.68
CA ILE A 39 -4.81 1.44 1.67
C ILE A 39 -5.35 0.86 0.37
N GLU A 40 -5.36 1.67 -0.68
CA GLU A 40 -5.76 1.25 -2.02
C GLU A 40 -4.57 1.42 -2.97
N CYS A 41 -4.22 0.35 -3.67
CA CYS A 41 -3.18 0.36 -4.71
C CYS A 41 -3.87 0.14 -6.06
N ARG A 42 -3.78 1.12 -6.94
CA ARG A 42 -4.38 1.09 -8.29
C ARG A 42 -3.27 1.13 -9.34
N PRO A 43 -3.30 0.25 -10.36
CA PRO A 43 -2.38 0.35 -11.48
C PRO A 43 -2.54 1.69 -12.19
N ARG A 44 -1.44 2.34 -12.57
CA ARG A 44 -1.48 3.52 -13.43
C ARG A 44 -1.87 3.09 -14.84
N THR A 45 -3.05 3.53 -15.26
CA THR A 45 -3.68 3.21 -16.55
C THR A 45 -2.83 3.58 -17.77
N SER A 46 -1.88 4.51 -17.64
CA SER A 46 -0.96 4.90 -18.71
C SER A 46 0.21 3.93 -18.93
N ILE A 47 0.44 2.99 -18.03
CA ILE A 47 1.65 2.13 -18.02
C ILE A 47 1.29 0.63 -18.06
N SER A 48 0.12 0.23 -17.57
CA SER A 48 -0.27 -1.19 -17.48
C SER A 48 -1.03 -1.69 -18.72
N SER A 49 -0.30 -2.09 -19.77
CA SER A 49 -0.84 -3.00 -20.81
C SER A 49 -0.83 -4.47 -20.36
N ASN A 50 -0.15 -4.77 -19.24
CA ASN A 50 -0.05 -6.10 -18.65
C ASN A 50 -1.29 -6.46 -17.81
N LYS A 51 -1.96 -7.56 -18.17
CA LYS A 51 -3.14 -8.11 -17.50
C LYS A 51 -2.88 -8.56 -16.05
N ASP A 52 -1.62 -8.68 -15.65
CA ASP A 52 -1.24 -9.18 -14.32
C ASP A 52 -1.19 -8.09 -13.24
N ILE A 53 -1.29 -6.82 -13.62
CA ILE A 53 -1.25 -5.69 -12.67
C ILE A 53 -2.68 -5.44 -12.18
N GLN A 54 -2.98 -5.90 -10.96
CA GLN A 54 -4.30 -5.82 -10.36
C GLN A 54 -4.37 -4.75 -9.27
N SER A 55 -5.56 -4.15 -9.12
CA SER A 55 -5.87 -3.31 -7.97
C SER A 55 -5.95 -4.15 -6.70
N SER A 56 -5.49 -3.61 -5.58
CA SER A 56 -5.62 -4.25 -4.27
C SER A 56 -6.01 -3.24 -3.21
N SER A 57 -6.68 -3.73 -2.18
CA SER A 57 -7.04 -2.91 -1.02
C SER A 57 -6.86 -3.70 0.27
N VAL A 58 -6.40 -3.00 1.32
CA VAL A 58 -6.14 -3.61 2.62
C VAL A 58 -6.35 -2.60 3.74
N PHE A 59 -6.89 -3.07 4.85
CA PHE A 59 -6.98 -2.27 6.09
C PHE A 59 -5.73 -2.48 6.94
N ARG A 60 -5.11 -1.38 7.36
CA ARG A 60 -3.93 -1.39 8.23
C ARG A 60 -4.07 -0.41 9.38
N ARG A 61 -3.52 -0.76 10.53
CA ARG A 61 -3.38 0.14 11.68
C ARG A 61 -2.10 0.95 11.54
N TYR A 62 -2.01 2.08 12.24
CA TYR A 62 -0.78 2.88 12.28
C TYR A 62 0.44 2.04 12.71
N SER A 63 0.27 1.12 13.66
CA SER A 63 1.32 0.19 14.12
C SER A 63 1.90 -0.68 13.01
N ASP A 64 1.11 -1.00 11.99
CA ASP A 64 1.57 -1.82 10.87
C ASP A 64 2.53 -1.00 9.96
N PHE A 65 2.33 0.31 9.85
CA PHE A 65 3.24 1.22 9.14
C PHE A 65 4.58 1.37 9.87
N GLU A 66 4.56 1.51 11.19
CA GLU A 66 5.78 1.55 12.00
C GLU A 66 6.59 0.26 11.87
N THR A 67 5.90 -0.89 11.89
CA THR A 67 6.52 -2.19 11.68
C THR A 67 7.17 -2.29 10.30
N LEU A 68 6.45 -1.86 9.25
CA LEU A 68 6.97 -1.85 7.88
C LEU A 68 8.19 -0.92 7.75
N ARG A 69 8.12 0.30 8.33
CA ARG A 69 9.24 1.24 8.34
C ARG A 69 10.47 0.63 8.97
N ASN A 70 10.33 0.04 10.16
CA ASN A 70 11.45 -0.56 10.88
C ASN A 70 12.08 -1.72 10.09
N TYR A 71 11.27 -2.55 9.43
CA TYR A 71 11.76 -3.60 8.54
C TYR A 71 12.54 -3.04 7.35
N LEU A 72 11.99 -2.04 6.65
CA LEU A 72 12.64 -1.45 5.48
C LEU A 72 13.97 -0.79 5.86
N VAL A 73 14.00 -0.06 6.98
CA VAL A 73 15.23 0.50 7.54
C VAL A 73 16.22 -0.64 7.85
N ALA A 74 15.85 -1.63 8.65
CA ALA A 74 16.78 -2.70 9.02
C ALA A 74 17.34 -3.50 7.83
N LYS A 75 16.58 -3.62 6.73
CA LYS A 75 16.95 -4.42 5.56
C LYS A 75 17.70 -3.65 4.47
N TYR A 76 17.43 -2.35 4.32
CA TYR A 76 17.90 -1.56 3.18
C TYR A 76 18.65 -0.28 3.58
N SER A 77 18.99 -0.09 4.86
CA SER A 77 19.88 0.99 5.32
C SER A 77 21.35 0.63 5.23
#